data_AF-A0A6M4IUB4-F1
#
_entry.id   AF-A0A6M4IUB4-F1
#
_cell.length_a   1.000
_cell.length_b   1.000
_cell.length_c   1.000
_cell.angle_alpha   90.00
_cell.angle_beta   90.00
_cell.angle_gamma   90.00
#
_symmetry.space_group_name_H-M   'P 1'
#
loop_
_entity.id
_entity.type
_entity.pdbx_description
1 polymer ?
#
loop_
_entity_poly.entity_id
_entity_poly.type
_entity_poly.pdbx_seq_one_letter_code
_entity_poly.pdbx_strand_id
1 'polypeptide(L)'
;MSVEEWRVFSKGSAIKRTKRRGFLRNVAVALGNAGDPASVPALTSALSDEEPLVRGHAAWAPGRIATSASLDAPRARASVEPVPAVLDEIAAAVSGATGSSPPNRK
;
A
#
# COMPACT_ATOMS: atom_id res chain seq x y z
N MET A 1 7.01 -7.41 5.42
CA MET A 1 8.49 -7.45 5.36
C MET A 1 9.05 -6.35 6.23
N SER A 2 9.62 -6.69 7.38
CA SER A 2 10.25 -5.76 8.33
C SER A 2 11.52 -5.11 7.76
N VAL A 3 12.08 -4.16 8.50
CA VAL A 3 13.36 -3.52 8.16
C VAL A 3 14.51 -4.53 8.23
N GLU A 4 14.47 -5.42 9.20
CA GLU A 4 15.48 -6.45 9.43
C GLU A 4 15.46 -7.50 8.32
N GLU A 5 14.26 -8.00 7.97
CA GLU A 5 14.06 -8.92 6.86
C GLU A 5 14.54 -8.30 5.55
N TRP A 6 14.23 -7.02 5.32
CA TRP A 6 14.70 -6.29 4.15
C TRP A 6 16.22 -6.20 4.06
N ARG A 7 16.93 -5.98 5.19
CA ARG A 7 18.40 -5.90 5.20
C ARG A 7 19.03 -7.21 4.74
N VAL A 8 18.45 -8.34 5.14
CA VAL A 8 18.89 -9.67 4.70
C VAL A 8 18.53 -9.91 3.23
N PHE A 9 17.26 -9.73 2.87
CA PHE A 9 16.75 -9.95 1.51
C PHE A 9 17.45 -9.12 0.43
N SER A 10 17.72 -7.84 0.71
CA SER A 10 18.31 -6.93 -0.28
C SER A 10 19.84 -7.02 -0.38
N LYS A 11 20.50 -7.82 0.47
CA LYS A 11 21.96 -7.91 0.51
C LYS A 11 22.50 -8.46 -0.82
N GLY A 12 23.42 -7.72 -1.44
CA GLY A 12 24.02 -8.08 -2.73
C GLY A 12 23.09 -7.94 -3.94
N SER A 13 21.87 -7.44 -3.76
CA SER A 13 20.89 -7.29 -4.84
C SER A 13 20.80 -5.84 -5.34
N ALA A 14 20.57 -5.69 -6.65
CA ALA A 14 20.29 -4.40 -7.28
C ALA A 14 19.06 -3.68 -6.69
N ILE A 15 18.15 -4.43 -6.06
CA ILE A 15 16.95 -3.94 -5.36
C ILE A 15 17.30 -2.96 -4.24
N LYS A 16 18.51 -3.05 -3.66
CA LYS A 16 18.98 -2.15 -2.59
C LYS A 16 18.94 -0.67 -3.00
N ARG A 17 19.10 -0.36 -4.29
CA ARG A 17 19.03 1.01 -4.83
C ARG A 17 17.66 1.66 -4.63
N THR A 18 16.59 0.87 -4.67
CA THR A 18 15.21 1.36 -4.54
C THR A 18 14.78 1.56 -3.08
N LYS A 19 15.52 0.98 -2.12
CA LYS A 19 15.23 0.96 -0.68
C LYS A 19 13.90 0.23 -0.34
N ARG A 20 13.70 -0.14 0.94
CA ARG A 20 12.52 -0.89 1.41
C ARG A 20 11.22 -0.18 1.05
N ARG A 21 11.11 1.11 1.40
CA ARG A 21 9.91 1.91 1.14
C ARG A 21 9.56 1.96 -0.35
N GLY A 22 10.56 2.09 -1.22
CA GLY A 22 10.36 2.16 -2.67
C GLY A 22 10.01 0.80 -3.27
N PHE A 23 10.57 -0.28 -2.73
CA PHE A 23 10.19 -1.63 -3.12
C PHE A 23 8.74 -1.94 -2.71
N LEU A 24 8.39 -1.73 -1.44
CA LEU A 24 7.06 -2.03 -0.91
C LEU A 24 5.97 -1.19 -1.57
N ARG A 25 6.20 0.11 -1.83
CA ARG A 25 5.24 0.92 -2.58
C ARG A 25 5.04 0.37 -3.99
N ASN A 26 6.10 -0.05 -4.68
CA ASN A 26 6.02 -0.58 -6.04
C ASN A 26 5.28 -1.93 -6.06
N VAL A 27 5.49 -2.77 -5.04
CA VAL A 27 4.73 -4.01 -4.84
C VAL A 27 3.25 -3.70 -4.66
N ALA A 28 2.87 -2.76 -3.79
CA ALA A 28 1.47 -2.36 -3.62
C ALA A 28 0.85 -1.84 -4.93
N VAL A 29 1.59 -1.05 -5.72
CA VAL A 29 1.15 -0.62 -7.07
C VAL A 29 0.90 -1.82 -7.97
N ALA A 30 1.84 -2.77 -8.04
CA ALA A 30 1.72 -3.95 -8.89
C ALA A 30 0.51 -4.81 -8.50
N LEU A 31 0.28 -5.01 -7.19
CA LEU A 31 -0.87 -5.77 -6.67
C LEU A 31 -2.21 -5.08 -7.00
N GLY A 32 -2.30 -3.76 -6.81
CA GLY A 32 -3.49 -3.00 -7.20
C GLY A 32 -3.75 -3.06 -8.70
N ASN A 33 -2.72 -3.00 -9.52
CA ASN A 33 -2.85 -3.11 -10.97
C ASN A 33 -3.23 -4.52 -11.45
N ALA A 34 -2.75 -5.56 -10.76
CA ALA A 34 -3.16 -6.93 -11.03
C ALA A 34 -4.64 -7.16 -10.73
N GLY A 35 -5.20 -6.44 -9.74
CA GLY A 35 -6.61 -6.51 -9.40
C GLY A 35 -7.06 -7.84 -8.77
N ASP A 36 -6.11 -8.70 -8.38
CA ASP A 36 -6.40 -10.01 -7.81
C ASP A 36 -6.79 -9.90 -6.32
N PRO A 37 -8.01 -10.32 -5.92
CA PRO A 37 -8.44 -10.35 -4.52
C PRO A 37 -7.52 -11.15 -3.59
N ALA A 38 -6.74 -12.12 -4.11
CA ALA A 38 -5.74 -12.84 -3.33
C ALA A 38 -4.64 -11.92 -2.77
N SER A 39 -4.49 -10.71 -3.30
CA SER A 39 -3.55 -9.70 -2.83
C SER A 39 -4.02 -8.96 -1.57
N VAL A 40 -5.31 -9.01 -1.24
CA VAL A 40 -5.91 -8.24 -0.14
C VAL A 40 -5.21 -8.50 1.20
N PRO A 41 -4.91 -9.76 1.62
CA PRO A 41 -4.20 -10.00 2.88
C PRO A 41 -2.82 -9.32 2.95
N ALA A 42 -2.07 -9.30 1.86
CA ALA A 42 -0.75 -8.67 1.81
C ALA A 42 -0.86 -7.13 1.90
N LEU A 43 -1.84 -6.55 1.20
CA LEU A 43 -2.13 -5.11 1.26
C LEU A 43 -2.61 -4.69 2.65
N THR A 44 -3.47 -5.49 3.29
CA THR A 44 -3.93 -5.27 4.67
C THR A 44 -2.77 -5.25 5.66
N SER A 45 -1.80 -6.16 5.53
CA SER A 45 -0.60 -6.12 6.36
C SER A 45 0.22 -4.84 6.15
N ALA A 46 0.34 -4.37 4.90
CA ALA A 46 1.08 -3.16 4.56
C ALA A 46 0.42 -1.85 5.04
N LEU A 47 -0.87 -1.86 5.38
CA LEU A 47 -1.54 -0.71 6.04
C LEU A 47 -1.01 -0.44 7.46
N SER A 48 -0.25 -1.36 8.05
CA SER A 48 0.39 -1.18 9.36
C SER A 48 1.89 -0.90 9.25
N ASP A 49 2.41 -0.65 8.05
CA ASP A 49 3.82 -0.34 7.85
C ASP A 49 4.20 0.99 8.54
N GLU A 50 5.41 1.08 9.09
CA GLU A 50 5.93 2.30 9.70
C GLU A 50 5.99 3.47 8.69
N GLU A 51 6.24 3.17 7.43
CA GLU A 51 6.41 4.15 6.35
C GLU A 51 5.05 4.63 5.82
N PRO A 52 4.69 5.92 6.00
CA PRO A 52 3.41 6.45 5.51
C PRO A 52 3.24 6.29 4.00
N LEU A 53 4.36 6.34 3.26
CA LEU A 53 4.36 6.12 1.82
C LEU A 53 3.86 4.72 1.44
N VAL A 54 4.25 3.69 2.21
CA VAL A 54 3.80 2.32 1.99
C VAL A 54 2.33 2.20 2.35
N ARG A 55 1.91 2.76 3.49
CA ARG A 55 0.50 2.75 3.91
C ARG A 55 -0.43 3.40 2.89
N GLY A 56 -0.05 4.56 2.33
CA GLY A 56 -0.83 5.24 1.30
C GLY A 56 -1.03 4.39 0.04
N HIS A 57 0.02 3.71 -0.44
CA HIS A 57 -0.11 2.81 -1.59
C HIS A 57 -0.90 1.54 -1.27
N ALA A 58 -0.75 1.02 -0.05
CA ALA A 58 -1.53 -0.11 0.46
C ALA A 58 -3.00 0.24 0.68
N ALA A 59 -3.34 1.52 0.89
CA ALA A 59 -4.72 2.01 0.94
C ALA A 59 -5.32 2.23 -0.45
N TRP A 60 -4.52 2.70 -1.41
CA TRP A 60 -4.95 2.89 -2.80
C TRP A 60 -5.27 1.56 -3.50
N ALA A 61 -4.40 0.55 -3.36
CA ALA A 61 -4.47 -0.69 -4.13
C ALA A 61 -5.79 -1.49 -3.95
N PRO A 62 -6.38 -1.62 -2.74
CA PRO A 62 -7.66 -2.27 -2.56
C PRO A 62 -8.83 -1.57 -3.29
N GLY A 63 -8.75 -0.26 -3.52
CA GLY A 63 -9.71 0.47 -4.35
C GLY A 63 -9.62 0.11 -5.83
N ARG A 64 -8.48 -0.43 -6.30
CA ARG A 64 -8.32 -0.95 -7.67
C ARG A 64 -8.86 -2.37 -7.84
N ILE A 65 -8.78 -3.18 -6.78
CA ILE A 65 -9.39 -4.52 -6.73
C ILE A 65 -10.93 -4.41 -6.78
N ALA A 66 -11.49 -3.30 -6.29
CA ALA A 66 -12.88 -2.90 -6.47
C ALA A 66 -13.92 -3.92 -5.95
N THR A 67 -13.58 -4.63 -4.87
CA THR A 67 -14.55 -5.45 -4.12
C THR A 67 -14.94 -4.75 -2.83
N SER A 68 -16.14 -4.99 -2.32
CA SER A 68 -16.56 -4.43 -1.03
C SER A 68 -15.62 -4.87 0.11
N ALA A 69 -15.24 -6.15 0.11
CA ALA A 69 -14.36 -6.75 1.12
C ALA A 69 -12.93 -6.20 1.09
N SER A 70 -12.41 -5.80 -0.08
CA SER A 70 -11.05 -5.22 -0.16
C SER A 70 -10.97 -3.86 0.56
N LEU A 71 -12.09 -3.14 0.69
CA LEU A 71 -12.13 -1.81 1.31
C LEU A 71 -12.28 -1.82 2.84
N ASP A 72 -12.55 -2.98 3.46
CA ASP A 72 -12.79 -3.05 4.90
C ASP A 72 -11.53 -2.72 5.72
N ALA A 73 -10.37 -3.21 5.29
CA ALA A 73 -9.11 -2.90 5.96
C ALA A 73 -8.72 -1.41 5.85
N PRO A 74 -8.77 -0.75 4.68
CA PRO A 74 -8.64 0.70 4.58
C PRO A 74 -9.61 1.48 5.48
N ARG A 75 -10.91 1.10 5.51
CA ARG A 75 -11.90 1.74 6.39
C ARG A 75 -11.52 1.63 7.86
N ALA A 76 -11.09 0.45 8.31
CA ALA A 76 -10.64 0.25 9.69
C ALA A 76 -9.38 1.08 10.01
N ARG A 77 -8.43 1.17 9.07
CA ARG A 77 -7.20 1.98 9.23
C ARG A 77 -7.50 3.47 9.37
N ALA A 78 -8.55 3.99 8.73
CA ALA A 78 -8.92 5.40 8.77
C ALA A 78 -9.09 5.93 10.21
N SER A 79 -9.66 5.13 11.11
CA SER A 79 -9.96 5.54 12.50
C SER A 79 -8.73 5.82 13.35
N VAL A 80 -7.56 5.35 12.93
CA VAL A 80 -6.33 5.40 13.72
C VAL A 80 -5.15 5.96 12.93
N GLU A 81 -5.30 6.28 11.64
CA GLU A 81 -4.22 6.78 10.80
C GLU A 81 -3.89 8.25 11.15
N PRO A 82 -2.66 8.55 11.60
CA PRO A 82 -2.29 9.91 11.98
C PRO A 82 -1.88 10.79 10.79
N VAL A 83 -1.56 10.21 9.62
CA VAL A 83 -1.02 10.97 8.49
C VAL A 83 -2.15 11.39 7.55
N PRO A 84 -2.42 12.71 7.39
CA PRO A 84 -3.50 13.20 6.53
C PRO A 84 -3.37 12.71 5.08
N ALA A 85 -2.14 12.69 4.56
CA ALA A 85 -1.86 12.18 3.22
C ALA A 85 -2.33 10.74 3.00
N VAL A 86 -2.30 9.88 4.03
CA VAL A 86 -2.78 8.49 3.94
C VAL A 86 -4.30 8.43 4.10
N LEU A 87 -4.89 9.28 4.95
CA LEU A 87 -6.34 9.43 5.05
C LEU A 87 -6.98 9.82 3.73
N ASP A 88 -6.34 10.73 2.96
CA ASP A 88 -6.78 11.10 1.62
C ASP A 88 -6.84 9.88 0.68
N GLU A 89 -5.82 9.02 0.72
CA GLU A 89 -5.78 7.82 -0.12
C GLU A 89 -6.85 6.80 0.29
N ILE A 90 -7.08 6.64 1.59
CA ILE A 90 -8.15 5.78 2.11
C ILE A 90 -9.52 6.32 1.65
N ALA A 91 -9.75 7.63 1.79
CA ALA A 91 -11.00 8.26 1.38
C ALA A 91 -11.24 8.13 -0.14
N ALA A 92 -10.20 8.32 -0.95
CA ALA A 92 -10.27 8.13 -2.39
C ALA A 92 -10.60 6.67 -2.75
N ALA A 93 -9.96 5.69 -2.10
CA ALA A 93 -10.24 4.27 -2.27
C ALA A 93 -11.69 3.90 -1.93
N VAL A 94 -12.20 4.40 -0.81
CA VAL A 94 -13.55 4.07 -0.33
C VAL A 94 -14.65 4.74 -1.16
N SER A 95 -14.40 5.95 -1.67
CA SER A 95 -15.37 6.69 -2.50
C SER A 95 -15.42 6.22 -3.96
N GLY A 96 -14.51 5.32 -4.37
CA GLY A 96 -14.37 4.93 -5.78
C GLY A 96 -13.74 6.02 -6.65
N ALA A 97 -13.23 7.09 -6.05
CA ALA A 97 -12.52 8.18 -6.73
C ALA A 97 -11.04 7.85 -6.99
N THR A 98 -10.63 6.58 -6.86
CA THR A 98 -9.29 6.14 -7.22
C THR A 98 -9.06 6.36 -8.70
N GLY A 99 -8.34 7.45 -9.02
CA GLY A 99 -7.88 7.70 -10.37
C GLY A 99 -7.05 6.52 -10.90
N SER A 100 -6.88 6.45 -12.22
CA SER A 100 -6.09 5.41 -12.90
C SER A 100 -4.62 5.33 -12.44
N SER A 101 -4.13 6.32 -11.69
CA SER A 101 -2.72 6.43 -11.29
C SER A 101 -2.55 6.25 -9.78
N PRO A 102 -1.51 5.53 -9.33
CA PRO A 102 -1.16 5.42 -7.93
C PRO A 102 -0.70 6.76 -7.35
N PRO A 103 -0.77 6.95 -6.02
CA PRO A 103 -0.40 8.20 -5.38
C PRO A 103 1.06 8.57 -5.61
N ASN A 104 1.29 9.77 -6.16
CA ASN A 104 2.64 10.24 -6.45
C ASN A 104 3.15 11.12 -5.29
N ARG A 105 3.69 10.49 -4.26
CA ARG A 105 4.32 11.20 -3.13
C ARG A 105 5.76 10.68 -2.99
N LYS A 106 6.73 11.41 -3.56
CA LYS A 106 8.15 10.99 -3.68
C LYS A 106 8.80 10.69 -2.33
#